data_AF-A0A330MPH2-F1
#
_entry.id   AF-A0A330MPH2-F1
#
_cell.length_a   1.000
_cell.length_b   1.000
_cell.length_c   1.000
_cell.angle_alpha   90.00
_cell.angle_beta   90.00
_cell.angle_gamma   90.00
#
_symmetry.space_group_name_H-M   'P 1'
#
loop_
_entity.id
_entity.type
_entity.pdbx_description
1 polymer ?
#
loop_
_entity_poly.entity_id
_entity_poly.type
_entity_poly.pdbx_seq_one_letter_code
_entity_poly.pdbx_strand_id
1 'polypeptide(L)' 'MKKKGNLILLSIGLLFNAAVLLLSHYTKLPDFVMGSLMGIGIGIMLLFVIRRRRAA' A
#
# COMPACT_ATOMS: atom_id res chain seq x y z
N MET A 1 -5.43 5.09 27.15
CA MET A 1 -4.06 4.96 26.60
C MET A 1 -4.09 5.23 25.10
N LYS A 2 -3.46 6.32 24.62
CA LYS A 2 -3.41 6.69 23.19
C LYS A 2 -2.45 5.73 22.46
N LYS A 3 -2.97 4.63 21.89
CA LYS A 3 -2.23 3.82 20.91
C LYS A 3 -2.01 4.70 19.67
N LYS A 4 -0.88 5.42 19.62
CA LYS A 4 -0.39 6.06 18.39
C LYS A 4 -0.09 4.93 17.39
N GLY A 5 -1.11 4.49 16.66
CA GLY A 5 -0.93 3.51 15.60
C GLY A 5 -0.03 4.12 14.55
N ASN A 6 1.12 3.51 14.31
CA ASN A 6 2.10 3.95 13.31
C ASN A 6 1.47 3.94 11.92
N LEU A 7 0.84 5.06 11.53
CA LEU A 7 0.24 5.32 10.22
C LEU A 7 1.25 5.20 9.07
N ILE A 8 2.54 5.12 9.41
CA ILE A 8 3.67 4.95 8.50
C ILE A 8 3.42 3.85 7.46
N LEU A 9 2.97 2.65 7.85
CA LEU A 9 2.73 1.58 6.88
C LEU A 9 1.59 1.92 5.91
N LEU A 10 0.53 2.57 6.40
CA LEU A 10 -0.60 2.97 5.57
C LEU A 10 -0.14 4.04 4.57
N SER A 11 0.63 5.04 5.03
CA SER A 11 1.23 6.07 4.18
C SER A 11 2.19 5.48 3.13
N ILE A 12 3.03 4.50 3.51
CA ILE A 12 3.94 3.83 2.57
C ILE A 12 3.16 3.10 1.48
N GLY A 13 2.13 2.32 1.83
CA GLY A 13 1.30 1.65 0.84
C GLY A 13 0.61 2.62 -0.13
N LEU A 14 0.22 3.80 0.38
CA LEU A 14 -0.48 4.82 -0.41
C LEU A 14 0.46 5.52 -1.38
N LEU A 15 1.66 5.88 -0.92
CA LEU A 15 2.72 6.43 -1.76
C LEU A 15 3.18 5.43 -2.83
N PHE A 16 3.27 4.14 -2.46
CA PHE A 16 3.63 3.08 -3.40
C PHE A 16 2.61 2.98 -4.55
N ASN A 17 1.31 2.89 -4.23
CA ASN A 17 0.28 2.82 -5.26
C ASN A 17 0.20 4.10 -6.11
N ALA A 18 0.42 5.27 -5.52
CA ALA A 18 0.48 6.53 -6.26
C ALA A 18 1.66 6.53 -7.26
N ALA A 19 2.83 6.03 -6.87
CA ALA A 19 3.98 5.89 -7.75
C ALA A 19 3.72 4.89 -8.89
N VAL A 20 3.08 3.75 -8.60
CA VAL A 20 2.68 2.76 -9.62
C VAL A 20 1.69 3.36 -10.61
N LEU A 21 0.70 4.11 -10.12
CA LEU A 21 -0.27 4.80 -10.96
C LEU A 21 0.41 5.83 -11.87
N LEU A 22 1.34 6.62 -11.32
CA LEU A 22 2.13 7.57 -12.09
C LEU A 22 2.94 6.87 -13.17
N LEU A 23 3.62 5.78 -12.85
CA LEU A 23 4.38 4.99 -13.82
C LEU A 23 3.49 4.39 -14.92
N SER A 24 2.27 3.93 -14.58
CA SER A 24 1.31 3.43 -15.58
C SER A 24 0.80 4.51 -16.54
N HIS A 25 0.86 5.79 -16.14
CA HIS A 25 0.49 6.88 -17.03
C HIS A 25 1.54 7.10 -18.13
N TYR A 26 2.83 6.96 -17.78
CA TYR A 26 3.94 7.18 -18.72
C TYR A 26 4.38 5.93 -19.45
N THR A 27 4.05 4.74 -18.94
CA THR A 27 4.47 3.46 -19.51
C THR A 27 3.30 2.50 -19.60
N LYS A 28 3.16 1.80 -20.74
CA LYS A 28 2.19 0.71 -20.87
C LYS A 28 2.75 -0.54 -20.20
N LEU A 29 2.52 -0.67 -18.90
CA LEU A 29 2.83 -1.90 -18.19
C LEU A 29 1.82 -3.00 -18.58
N PRO A 30 2.28 -4.26 -18.71
CA PRO A 30 1.36 -5.40 -18.83
C PRO A 30 0.42 -5.47 -17.62
N ASP A 31 -0.83 -5.88 -17.85
CA ASP A 31 -1.88 -5.92 -16.81
C ASP A 31 -1.46 -6.74 -15.58
N PHE A 32 -0.75 -7.84 -15.80
CA PHE A 32 -0.22 -8.68 -14.72
C PHE A 32 0.77 -7.91 -13.82
N VAL A 33 1.65 -7.11 -14.41
CA VAL A 33 2.65 -6.33 -13.67
C VAL A 33 1.98 -5.20 -12.91
N MET A 34 1.04 -4.48 -13.56
CA MET A 34 0.28 -3.41 -12.92
C MET A 34 -0.56 -3.92 -11.75
N GLY A 35 -1.26 -5.05 -11.94
CA GLY A 35 -2.05 -5.69 -10.90
C GLY A 35 -1.19 -6.19 -9.73
N SER A 36 -0.03 -6.78 -10.01
CA SER A 36 0.90 -7.24 -8.97
C SER A 36 1.43 -6.07 -8.13
N LEU A 37 1.84 -4.98 -8.78
CA LEU A 37 2.33 -3.77 -8.09
C LEU A 37 1.23 -3.14 -7.23
N MET A 38 0.03 -2.93 -7.78
CA MET A 38 -1.10 -2.42 -6.99
C MET A 38 -1.45 -3.35 -5.82
N GLY A 39 -1.41 -4.66 -6.04
CA GLY A 39 -1.63 -5.68 -5.01
C GLY A 39 -0.61 -5.61 -3.87
N ILE A 40 0.68 -5.36 -4.16
CA ILE A 40 1.72 -5.15 -3.15
C ILE A 40 1.39 -3.94 -2.26
N GLY A 41 1.04 -2.80 -2.85
CA GLY A 41 0.70 -1.61 -2.07
C GLY A 41 -0.54 -1.80 -1.19
N ILE A 42 -1.57 -2.48 -1.72
CA ILE A 42 -2.75 -2.88 -0.93
C ILE A 42 -2.37 -3.84 0.19
N GLY A 43 -1.50 -4.82 -0.08
CA GLY A 43 -0.99 -5.76 0.93
C GLY A 43 -0.28 -5.06 2.08
N ILE A 44 0.55 -4.05 1.80
CA ILE A 44 1.22 -3.23 2.82
C ILE A 44 0.19 -2.50 3.70
N MET A 45 -0.88 -1.94 3.09
CA MET A 45 -1.97 -1.31 3.86
C MET A 45 -2.74 -2.32 4.71
N LEU A 46 -3.01 -3.52 4.20
CA LEU A 46 -3.68 -4.59 4.95
C LEU A 46 -2.85 -5.04 6.15
N LEU A 47 -1.53 -5.15 6.01
CA LEU A 47 -0.63 -5.46 7.12
C LEU A 47 -0.72 -4.43 8.24
N PHE A 48 -0.90 -3.14 7.93
CA PHE A 48 -1.18 -2.12 8.95
C PHE A 48 -2.48 -2.41 9.70
N VAL A 49 -3.57 -2.70 8.98
CA VAL A 49 -4.88 -2.99 9.59
C VAL A 49 -4.81 -4.23 10.48
N ILE A 50 -4.18 -5.30 10.00
CA ILE A 50 -4.03 -6.56 10.75
C ILE A 50 -3.18 -6.34 12.00
N ARG A 51 -2.02 -5.65 11.87
CA ARG A 51 -1.17 -5.34 13.03
C ARG A 51 -1.86 -4.43 14.04
N ARG A 52 -2.61 -3.43 13.57
CA ARG A 52 -3.40 -2.55 14.44
C ARG A 52 -4.48 -3.31 15.21
N ARG A 53 -5.16 -4.27 14.56
CA ARG A 53 -6.16 -5.11 15.23
C ARG A 53 -5.55 -6.06 16.26
N ARG A 54 -4.40 -6.69 15.97
CA ARG A 54 -3.70 -7.54 16.94
C ARG A 54 -3.15 -6.76 18.13
N ALA A 55 -2.78 -5.51 17.91
CA ALA A 55 -2.27 -4.64 18.95
C ALA A 55 -3.39 -3.94 19.75
N ALA A 56 -4.68 -4.08 19.38
CA ALA A 56 -5.84 -3.43 20.03
C ALA A 56 -6.34 -4.27 21.21
#